data_AF-A0A4Y7SYQ8-F1
#
_entry.id   AF-A0A4Y7SYQ8-F1
#
_cell.length_a   1.000
_cell.length_b   1.000
_cell.length_c   1.000
_cell.angle_alpha   90.00
_cell.angle_beta   90.00
_cell.angle_gamma   90.00
#
_symmetry.space_group_name_H-M   'P 1'
#
loop_
_entity.id
_entity.type
_entity.pdbx_description
1 polymer ?
#
loop_
_entity_poly.entity_id
_entity_poly.type
_entity_poly.pdbx_seq_one_letter_code
_entity_poly.pdbx_strand_id
1 'polypeptide(L)'
;MLDHRPHRFDLLWVRWFDAPPDSSQFSDSTLWTTKRMERVTLAPLVDPEACDFINPSDVVRAAHIIPRFSEKPLYVENTAPDKIYSKCAKDMDDWKEYYINP
;
A
#
# COMPACT_ATOMS: atom_id res chain seq x y z
N MET A 1 34.88 12.64 -14.46
CA MET A 1 34.15 13.41 -15.49
C MET A 1 32.72 12.90 -15.47
N LEU A 2 31.73 13.75 -15.17
CA LEU A 2 30.31 13.35 -15.12
C LEU A 2 29.73 13.33 -16.54
N ASP A 3 28.95 12.30 -16.86
CA ASP A 3 28.22 12.20 -18.13
C ASP A 3 26.87 12.93 -17.98
N HIS A 4 26.62 13.89 -18.87
CA HIS A 4 25.41 14.74 -18.86
C HIS A 4 24.43 14.40 -19.98
N ARG A 5 24.62 13.28 -20.69
CA ARG A 5 23.69 12.86 -21.75
C ARG A 5 22.33 12.45 -21.16
N PRO A 6 21.21 12.71 -21.87
CA PRO A 6 19.91 12.18 -21.48
C PRO A 6 19.94 10.65 -21.49
N HIS A 7 19.47 10.03 -20.42
CA HIS A 7 19.31 8.58 -20.31
C HIS A 7 17.85 8.27 -20.03
N ARG A 8 17.34 7.18 -20.63
CA ARG A 8 16.02 6.67 -20.29
C ARG A 8 16.12 5.84 -19.01
N PHE A 9 15.20 6.08 -18.10
CA PHE A 9 14.99 5.27 -16.90
C PHE A 9 13.54 4.82 -16.86
N ASP A 10 13.32 3.55 -16.52
CA ASP A 10 11.98 3.02 -16.27
C ASP A 10 11.71 3.09 -14.76
N LEU A 11 10.56 3.64 -14.38
CA LEU A 11 10.14 3.80 -12.99
C LEU A 11 8.95 2.88 -12.72
N LEU A 12 9.02 2.14 -11.61
CA LEU A 12 7.90 1.34 -11.12
C LEU A 12 7.25 2.04 -9.93
N TRP A 13 5.94 2.27 -10.03
CA TRP A 13 5.15 2.76 -8.91
C TRP A 13 4.71 1.58 -8.06
N VAL A 14 5.18 1.52 -6.82
CA VAL A 14 4.81 0.48 -5.86
C VAL A 14 3.94 1.05 -4.75
N ARG A 15 3.12 0.19 -4.16
CA ARG A 15 2.39 0.46 -2.92
C ARG A 15 2.75 -0.65 -1.93
N TRP A 16 3.28 -0.24 -0.79
CA TRP A 16 3.65 -1.14 0.29
C TRP A 16 2.45 -1.42 1.19
N PHE A 17 2.31 -2.67 1.60
CA PHE A 17 1.21 -3.12 2.44
C PHE A 17 1.75 -3.92 3.62
N ASP A 18 1.20 -3.65 4.78
CA ASP A 18 1.47 -4.37 6.02
C ASP A 18 0.25 -5.15 6.48
N ALA A 19 0.49 -6.13 7.34
CA ALA A 19 -0.56 -6.78 8.08
C ALA A 19 -1.23 -5.77 9.04
N PRO A 20 -2.57 -5.74 9.14
CA PRO A 20 -3.27 -4.85 10.06
C PRO A 20 -2.82 -5.07 11.51
N PRO A 21 -2.88 -4.08 12.39
CA PRO A 21 -2.42 -4.22 13.78
C PRO A 21 -3.12 -5.36 14.57
N ASP A 22 -4.36 -5.70 14.19
CA ASP A 22 -5.15 -6.76 14.81
C ASP A 22 -4.98 -8.14 14.13
N SER A 23 -4.12 -8.24 13.10
CA SER A 23 -3.86 -9.48 12.36
C SER A 23 -3.28 -10.61 13.21
N SER A 24 -2.52 -10.28 14.26
CA SER A 24 -1.96 -11.27 15.20
C SER A 24 -3.02 -12.08 15.94
N GLN A 25 -4.28 -11.63 15.92
CA GLN A 25 -5.42 -12.34 16.51
C GLN A 25 -6.00 -13.41 15.59
N PHE A 26 -5.61 -13.43 14.31
CA PHE A 26 -6.16 -14.34 13.31
C PHE A 26 -5.02 -15.13 12.64
N SER A 27 -4.88 -16.40 13.00
CA SER A 27 -4.09 -17.34 12.20
C SER A 27 -4.84 -17.71 10.91
N ASP A 28 -4.13 -18.17 9.87
CA ASP A 28 -4.72 -18.59 8.59
C ASP A 28 -5.88 -19.59 8.78
N SER A 29 -5.73 -20.51 9.74
CA SER A 29 -6.77 -21.47 10.12
C SER A 29 -8.03 -20.80 10.68
N THR A 30 -7.88 -19.76 11.50
CA THR A 30 -9.01 -19.00 12.03
C THR A 30 -9.71 -18.15 10.97
N LEU A 31 -8.97 -17.60 9.99
CA LEU A 31 -9.58 -16.85 8.88
C LEU A 31 -10.44 -17.74 7.99
N TRP A 32 -9.93 -18.93 7.64
CA TRP A 32 -10.68 -19.90 6.84
C TRP A 32 -11.94 -20.40 7.54
N THR A 33 -11.83 -20.78 8.82
CA THR A 33 -12.97 -21.27 9.60
C THR A 33 -14.04 -20.21 9.84
N THR A 34 -13.64 -18.94 10.00
CA THR A 34 -14.57 -17.81 10.15
C THR A 34 -15.04 -17.22 8.83
N LYS A 35 -14.55 -17.74 7.68
CA LYS A 35 -14.83 -17.24 6.32
C LYS A 35 -14.53 -15.75 6.18
N ARG A 36 -13.47 -15.27 6.83
CA ARG A 36 -13.01 -13.88 6.73
C ARG A 36 -11.92 -13.79 5.69
N MET A 37 -11.97 -12.72 4.89
CA MET A 37 -10.92 -12.40 3.93
C MET A 37 -9.68 -11.83 4.64
N GLU A 38 -8.51 -12.13 4.10
CA GLU A 38 -7.27 -11.49 4.49
C GLU A 38 -7.33 -9.99 4.24
N ARG A 39 -6.67 -9.24 5.13
CA ARG A 39 -6.69 -7.79 5.14
C ARG A 39 -5.28 -7.26 5.15
N VAL A 40 -5.11 -6.06 4.58
CA VAL A 40 -3.86 -5.30 4.60
C VAL A 40 -4.11 -3.81 4.79
N THR A 41 -3.11 -3.11 5.30
CA THR A 41 -3.07 -1.66 5.44
C THR A 41 -1.89 -1.08 4.68
N LEU A 42 -1.98 0.17 4.22
CA LEU A 42 -0.83 0.83 3.59
C LEU A 42 0.30 1.01 4.60
N ALA A 43 1.52 0.65 4.20
CA ALA A 43 2.70 0.87 5.03
C ALA A 43 3.01 2.38 5.13
N PRO A 44 3.52 2.87 6.27
CA PRO A 44 3.85 4.29 6.43
C PRO A 44 5.00 4.71 5.51
N LEU A 45 4.82 5.79 4.74
CA LEU A 45 5.89 6.36 3.91
C LEU A 45 7.03 6.99 4.72
N VAL A 46 6.86 7.15 6.03
CA VAL A 46 7.91 7.64 6.95
C VAL A 46 8.92 6.55 7.32
N ASP A 47 8.66 5.30 6.94
CA ASP A 47 9.62 4.22 7.08
C ASP A 47 10.85 4.50 6.20
N PRO A 48 12.08 4.48 6.74
CA PRO A 48 13.31 4.62 5.95
C PRO A 48 13.39 3.66 4.76
N GLU A 49 12.78 2.48 4.85
CA GLU A 49 12.77 1.45 3.82
C GLU A 49 11.59 1.59 2.84
N ALA A 50 10.75 2.64 2.98
CA ALA A 50 9.60 2.86 2.08
C ALA A 50 10.02 3.22 0.64
N CYS A 51 11.23 3.73 0.46
CA CYS A 51 11.78 4.16 -0.83
C CYS A 51 13.15 3.51 -1.06
N ASP A 52 13.17 2.34 -1.68
CA ASP A 52 14.40 1.64 -2.05
C ASP A 52 14.33 1.03 -3.46
N PHE A 53 15.48 0.57 -3.97
CA PHE A 53 15.59 -0.18 -5.20
C PHE A 53 15.15 -1.63 -5.00
N ILE A 54 14.14 -2.04 -5.76
CA ILE A 54 13.64 -3.41 -5.74
C ILE A 54 14.13 -4.19 -6.95
N ASN A 55 14.44 -5.48 -6.75
CA ASN A 55 14.65 -6.38 -7.88
C ASN A 55 13.29 -6.56 -8.60
N PRO A 56 13.21 -6.30 -9.92
CA PRO A 56 11.97 -6.48 -10.67
C PRO A 56 11.38 -7.90 -10.58
N SER A 57 12.20 -8.90 -10.25
CA SER A 57 11.78 -10.30 -10.05
C SER A 57 10.95 -10.51 -8.79
N ASP A 58 11.09 -9.62 -7.80
CA ASP A 58 10.39 -9.71 -6.50
C ASP A 58 9.03 -8.97 -6.54
N VAL A 59 8.73 -8.30 -7.66
CA VAL A 59 7.49 -7.52 -7.82
C VAL A 59 6.34 -8.43 -8.22
N VAL A 60 5.30 -8.47 -7.39
CA VAL A 60 4.00 -9.05 -7.77
C VAL A 60 3.32 -8.12 -8.77
N ARG A 61 3.21 -8.57 -10.02
CA ARG A 61 2.68 -7.76 -11.14
C ARG A 61 1.17 -7.52 -11.09
N ALA A 62 0.43 -8.32 -10.35
CA ALA A 62 -1.01 -8.16 -10.19
C ALA A 62 -1.45 -8.74 -8.84
N ALA A 63 -2.18 -7.95 -8.06
CA ALA A 63 -2.90 -8.36 -6.88
C ALA A 63 -4.30 -7.74 -6.95
N HIS A 64 -5.33 -8.49 -6.54
CA HIS A 64 -6.68 -7.95 -6.46
C HIS A 64 -6.93 -7.42 -5.05
N ILE A 65 -6.64 -6.13 -4.88
CA ILE A 65 -6.80 -5.42 -3.61
C ILE A 65 -8.09 -4.60 -3.68
N ILE A 66 -9.02 -4.85 -2.76
CA ILE A 66 -10.33 -4.21 -2.73
C ILE A 66 -10.44 -3.36 -1.47
N PRO A 67 -10.75 -2.05 -1.55
CA PRO A 67 -11.00 -1.25 -0.36
C PRO A 67 -12.04 -1.88 0.56
N ARG A 68 -11.76 -1.93 1.86
CA ARG A 68 -12.74 -2.34 2.84
C ARG A 68 -13.69 -1.17 3.08
N PHE A 69 -14.71 -1.03 2.22
CA PHE A 69 -15.64 0.11 2.22
C PHE A 69 -16.39 0.34 3.53
N SER A 70 -16.50 -0.70 4.38
CA SER A 70 -17.08 -0.57 5.72
C SER A 70 -16.20 0.24 6.67
N GLU A 71 -14.89 0.26 6.43
CA GLU A 71 -13.95 1.15 7.10
C GLU A 71 -13.97 2.51 6.41
N LYS A 72 -13.58 3.58 7.12
CA LYS A 72 -13.58 4.93 6.52
C LYS A 72 -12.40 5.10 5.55
N PRO A 73 -12.46 6.10 4.64
CA PRO A 73 -11.28 6.60 3.95
C PRO A 73 -10.13 6.86 4.93
N LEU A 74 -8.89 6.64 4.48
CA LEU A 74 -7.69 6.86 5.27
C LEU A 74 -7.55 8.33 5.66
N TYR A 75 -7.88 9.21 4.72
CA TYR A 75 -7.89 10.65 4.91
C TYR A 75 -9.32 11.17 4.81
N VAL A 76 -9.72 11.99 5.79
CA VAL A 76 -10.98 12.72 5.74
C VAL A 76 -10.65 14.16 5.34
N GLU A 77 -11.41 14.73 4.41
CA GLU A 77 -11.25 16.14 4.05
C GLU A 77 -11.20 17.01 5.33
N ASN A 78 -10.17 17.85 5.44
CA ASN A 78 -9.87 18.72 6.59
C ASN A 78 -9.26 18.06 7.84
N THR A 79 -8.90 16.77 7.85
CA THR A 79 -8.16 16.19 9.01
C THR A 79 -6.67 16.51 9.04
N ALA A 80 -6.06 16.89 7.92
CA ALA A 80 -4.66 17.27 7.85
C ALA A 80 -4.44 18.36 6.79
N PRO A 81 -4.70 19.65 7.12
CA PRO A 81 -4.59 20.76 6.17
C PRO A 81 -3.17 20.95 5.63
N ASP A 82 -2.16 20.56 6.41
CA ASP A 82 -0.74 20.69 6.03
C ASP A 82 -0.17 19.44 5.33
N LYS A 83 -0.98 18.40 5.11
CA LYS A 83 -0.52 17.18 4.46
C LYS A 83 -0.49 17.37 2.95
N ILE A 84 0.67 17.08 2.36
CA ILE A 84 0.86 17.05 0.91
C ILE A 84 0.46 15.67 0.41
N TYR A 85 -0.37 15.64 -0.64
CA TYR A 85 -0.82 14.41 -1.28
C TYR A 85 -0.20 14.28 -2.67
N SER A 86 0.26 13.09 -3.03
CA SER A 86 0.75 12.82 -4.38
C SER A 86 -0.40 12.75 -5.37
N LYS A 87 -0.41 13.64 -6.38
CA LYS A 87 -1.37 13.57 -7.49
C LYS A 87 -1.19 12.30 -8.33
N CYS A 88 0.04 11.80 -8.42
CA CYS A 88 0.36 10.61 -9.20
C CYS A 88 -0.14 9.34 -8.50
N ALA A 89 0.06 9.24 -7.18
CA ALA A 89 -0.34 8.08 -6.41
C ALA A 89 -1.78 8.15 -5.88
N LYS A 90 -2.42 9.34 -5.93
CA LYS A 90 -3.80 9.60 -5.51
C LYS A 90 -4.05 9.25 -4.05
N ASP A 91 -3.10 9.58 -3.17
CA ASP A 91 -3.13 9.17 -1.76
C ASP A 91 -4.40 9.61 -1.03
N MET A 92 -5.02 10.72 -1.45
CA MET A 92 -6.30 11.21 -0.92
C MET A 92 -7.44 10.19 -1.00
N ASP A 93 -7.40 9.32 -2.01
CA ASP A 93 -8.46 8.35 -2.30
C ASP A 93 -8.25 7.02 -1.57
N ASP A 94 -7.22 6.93 -0.72
CA ASP A 94 -6.88 5.70 -0.01
C ASP A 94 -7.86 5.39 1.13
N TRP A 95 -7.95 4.09 1.46
CA TRP A 95 -8.81 3.55 2.51
C TRP A 95 -7.98 3.04 3.67
N LYS A 96 -8.58 3.00 4.87
CA LYS A 96 -7.86 2.54 6.07
C LYS A 96 -7.37 1.10 5.96
N GLU A 97 -8.17 0.24 5.33
CA GLU A 97 -7.86 -1.17 5.14
C GLU A 97 -8.36 -1.64 3.78
N TYR A 98 -7.75 -2.71 3.29
CA TYR A 98 -8.12 -3.38 2.05
C TYR A 98 -8.20 -4.89 2.27
N TYR A 99 -9.03 -5.56 1.47
CA TYR A 99 -9.06 -7.01 1.37
C TYR A 99 -8.16 -7.50 0.24
N ILE A 100 -7.49 -8.63 0.47
CA ILE A 100 -6.83 -9.39 -0.58
C ILE A 100 -7.84 -10.40 -1.14
N ASN A 101 -8.10 -10.34 -2.43
CA ASN A 101 -8.90 -11.34 -3.11
C ASN A 101 -7.97 -12.35 -3.81
N PRO A 102 -8.01 -13.64 -3.43
CA PRO A 102 -7.19 -14.69 -4.03
C PRO A 102 -7.59 -15.04 -5.48
#